data_AF-A0A6B3F2G8-F1
#
_entry.id   AF-A0A6B3F2G8-F1
#
_cell.length_a   1.000
_cell.length_b   1.000
_cell.length_c   1.000
_cell.angle_alpha   90.00
_cell.angle_beta   90.00
_cell.angle_gamma   90.00
#
_symmetry.space_group_name_H-M   'P 1'
#
loop_
_entity.id
_entity.type
_entity.pdbx_description
1 polymer ?
#
loop_
_entity_poly.entity_id
_entity_poly.type
_entity_poly.pdbx_seq_one_letter_code
_entity_poly.pdbx_strand_id
1 'polypeptide(L)'
;MSASWRAVRRRLMTPSHNETKLSTRGFHAKSPEARETLETVGATFLDGYAFAVEARDQDEAHQRLERIPVRFRGFAYEGAAMGLAMLDGLPIPGNGRISAFLAGHGAPHGYMVHVGVGWAMARLPRFRWTSIAPADPLLRWLALDGYGFHQAYFRTQRYVREQYRDPSFPWPGDETRRYAGHAVDQGIGRALWFIGGTDPAVVADLVDSFAANRRADLYSGVGLAACYAGGAGEAELLYLLERAGHYRPQLAQGVAFASTTRVESGLLTPHTEMAAQLLCGMSPQQVTEVCSRARPDPVVDGRLTAYEAWRREIAERVSSDAPEARA
;
A
#
# COMPACT_ATOMS: atom_id res chain seq x y z
N MET A 1 10.04 -14.64 27.70
CA MET A 1 9.64 -15.76 26.80
C MET A 1 10.88 -16.47 26.27
N SER A 2 10.92 -17.81 26.24
CA SER A 2 12.07 -18.56 25.72
C SER A 2 12.16 -18.46 24.19
N ALA A 3 13.36 -18.64 23.62
CA ALA A 3 13.57 -18.58 22.16
C ALA A 3 12.73 -19.62 21.39
N SER A 4 12.50 -20.79 22.00
CA SER A 4 11.69 -21.88 21.44
C SER A 4 10.23 -21.46 21.16
N TRP A 5 9.60 -20.70 22.08
CA TRP A 5 8.22 -20.25 21.88
C TRP A 5 8.07 -19.23 20.75
N ARG A 6 9.06 -18.35 20.55
CA ARG A 6 9.01 -17.35 19.47
C ARG A 6 9.18 -17.98 18.08
N ALA A 7 10.03 -19.00 17.97
CA ALA A 7 10.17 -19.78 16.74
C ALA A 7 8.89 -20.56 16.41
N VAL A 8 8.22 -21.16 17.41
CA VAL A 8 6.91 -21.80 17.24
C VAL A 8 5.83 -20.80 16.83
N ARG A 9 5.80 -19.63 17.48
CA ARG A 9 4.87 -18.53 17.14
C ARG A 9 5.03 -18.08 15.68
N ARG A 10 6.27 -17.86 15.22
CA ARG A 10 6.56 -17.55 13.82
C ARG A 10 6.01 -18.64 12.89
N ARG A 11 6.31 -19.91 13.17
CA ARG A 11 5.88 -21.04 12.32
C ARG A 11 4.34 -21.15 12.22
N LEU A 12 3.60 -20.82 13.27
CA LEU A 12 2.14 -20.86 13.26
C LEU A 12 1.50 -19.63 12.60
N MET A 13 2.15 -18.47 12.72
CA MET A 13 1.55 -17.19 12.33
C MET A 13 1.98 -16.68 10.96
N THR A 14 3.16 -17.09 10.46
CA THR A 14 3.65 -16.63 9.15
C THR A 14 3.02 -17.47 8.04
N PRO A 15 2.30 -16.85 7.09
CA PRO A 15 1.80 -17.54 5.90
C PRO A 15 2.92 -18.23 5.12
N SER A 16 2.58 -19.28 4.37
CA SER A 16 3.54 -19.95 3.49
C SER A 16 4.06 -19.00 2.42
N HIS A 17 5.37 -19.04 2.15
CA HIS A 17 5.97 -18.30 1.02
C HIS A 17 5.42 -18.78 -0.33
N ASN A 18 4.76 -19.94 -0.41
CA ASN A 18 4.07 -20.34 -1.65
C ASN A 18 2.93 -19.38 -2.03
N GLU A 19 2.33 -18.68 -1.06
CA GLU A 19 1.27 -17.70 -1.33
C GLU A 19 1.79 -16.44 -2.06
N THR A 20 3.11 -16.24 -2.12
CA THR A 20 3.70 -15.10 -2.84
C THR A 20 3.93 -15.39 -4.32
N LYS A 21 3.83 -16.66 -4.73
CA LYS A 21 4.07 -17.09 -6.11
C LYS A 21 2.88 -16.76 -7.00
N LEU A 22 3.15 -16.15 -8.15
CA LEU A 22 2.09 -15.81 -9.11
C LEU A 22 1.36 -17.06 -9.60
N SER A 23 2.08 -18.17 -9.76
CA SER A 23 1.52 -19.47 -10.18
C SER A 23 0.53 -20.05 -9.17
N THR A 24 0.82 -19.95 -7.87
CA THR A 24 -0.11 -20.39 -6.81
C THR A 24 -1.41 -19.58 -6.86
N ARG A 25 -1.31 -18.28 -7.16
CA ARG A 25 -2.45 -17.36 -7.18
C ARG A 25 -3.21 -17.35 -8.52
N GLY A 26 -2.65 -17.94 -9.57
CA GLY A 26 -3.20 -17.88 -10.93
C GLY A 26 -3.15 -16.47 -11.53
N PHE A 27 -2.16 -15.66 -11.14
CA PHE A 27 -1.99 -14.29 -11.64
C PHE A 27 -1.27 -14.27 -12.99
N HIS A 28 -1.46 -13.20 -13.75
CA HIS A 28 -0.78 -13.01 -15.02
C HIS A 28 0.74 -12.93 -14.80
N ALA A 29 1.51 -13.55 -15.68
CA ALA A 29 2.96 -13.52 -15.64
C ALA A 29 3.47 -12.90 -16.95
N LYS A 30 3.85 -11.63 -16.90
CA LYS A 30 4.34 -10.86 -18.06
C LYS A 30 5.72 -11.33 -18.53
N SER A 31 6.68 -11.37 -17.61
CA SER A 31 8.06 -11.78 -17.89
C SER A 31 8.69 -12.46 -16.64
N PRO A 32 9.80 -13.21 -16.81
CA PRO A 32 10.54 -13.78 -15.68
C PRO A 32 10.98 -12.74 -14.64
N GLU A 33 11.43 -11.56 -15.09
CA GLU A 33 11.95 -10.47 -14.25
C GLU A 33 10.83 -9.76 -13.48
N ALA A 34 9.68 -9.55 -14.13
CA ALA A 34 8.48 -9.02 -13.50
C ALA A 34 7.99 -9.99 -12.41
N ARG A 35 7.93 -11.30 -12.74
CA ARG A 35 7.59 -12.34 -11.76
C ARG A 35 8.55 -12.35 -10.58
N GLU A 36 9.87 -12.38 -10.83
CA GLU A 36 10.88 -12.36 -9.76
C GLU A 36 10.74 -11.14 -8.85
N THR A 37 10.49 -9.97 -9.44
CA THR A 37 10.24 -8.73 -8.70
C THR A 37 9.02 -8.87 -7.78
N LEU A 38 7.86 -9.29 -8.31
CA LEU A 38 6.64 -9.42 -7.52
C LEU A 38 6.74 -10.50 -6.43
N GLU A 39 7.35 -11.64 -6.75
CA GLU A 39 7.55 -12.75 -5.80
C GLU A 39 8.52 -12.36 -4.68
N THR A 40 9.57 -11.59 -5.00
CA THR A 40 10.53 -11.07 -4.01
C THR A 40 9.89 -10.02 -3.11
N VAL A 41 9.03 -9.14 -3.66
CA VAL A 41 8.23 -8.21 -2.85
C VAL A 41 7.38 -8.97 -1.83
N GLY A 42 6.63 -9.98 -2.29
CA GLY A 42 5.80 -10.80 -1.40
C GLY A 42 6.61 -11.58 -0.36
N ALA A 43 7.75 -12.16 -0.75
CA ALA A 43 8.63 -12.88 0.18
C ALA A 43 9.22 -11.94 1.24
N THR A 44 9.65 -10.74 0.83
CA THR A 44 10.23 -9.73 1.73
C THR A 44 9.20 -9.23 2.75
N PHE A 45 7.94 -9.07 2.32
CA PHE A 45 6.84 -8.76 3.23
C PHE A 45 6.67 -9.86 4.30
N LEU A 46 6.70 -11.14 3.91
CA LEU A 46 6.61 -12.26 4.85
C LEU A 46 7.81 -12.35 5.78
N ASP A 47 9.02 -12.04 5.29
CA ASP A 47 10.22 -11.95 6.12
C ASP A 47 10.09 -10.86 7.19
N GLY A 48 9.61 -9.67 6.81
CA GLY A 48 9.35 -8.59 7.75
C GLY A 48 8.32 -8.96 8.83
N TYR A 49 7.22 -9.59 8.42
CA TYR A 49 6.23 -10.15 9.34
C TYR A 49 6.86 -11.14 10.31
N ALA A 50 7.66 -12.08 9.79
CA ALA A 50 8.34 -13.07 10.60
C ALA A 50 9.33 -12.44 11.58
N PHE A 51 10.10 -11.43 11.16
CA PHE A 51 11.03 -10.71 12.02
C PHE A 51 10.32 -10.04 13.19
N ALA A 52 9.23 -9.34 12.95
CA ALA A 52 8.44 -8.69 14.00
C ALA A 52 7.81 -9.69 14.97
N VAL A 53 7.25 -10.78 14.45
CA VAL A 53 6.60 -11.82 15.28
C VAL A 53 7.63 -12.69 16.02
N GLU A 54 8.88 -12.77 15.59
CA GLU A 54 9.91 -13.58 16.25
C GLU A 54 10.84 -12.78 17.19
N ALA A 55 11.01 -11.48 16.98
CA ALA A 55 11.93 -10.66 17.74
C ALA A 55 11.58 -10.58 19.25
N ARG A 56 12.60 -10.34 20.08
CA ARG A 56 12.43 -10.10 21.52
C ARG A 56 11.81 -8.73 21.80
N ASP A 57 12.23 -7.74 21.03
CA ASP A 57 11.83 -6.33 21.11
C ASP A 57 11.87 -5.70 19.70
N GLN A 58 11.49 -4.43 19.62
CA GLN A 58 11.46 -3.71 18.35
C GLN A 58 12.85 -3.38 17.81
N ASP A 59 13.88 -3.26 18.67
CA ASP A 59 15.25 -3.01 18.25
C ASP A 59 15.82 -4.22 17.48
N GLU A 60 15.57 -5.43 17.98
CA GLU A 60 15.96 -6.65 17.29
C GLU A 60 15.22 -6.81 15.95
N ALA A 61 13.92 -6.49 15.90
CA ALA A 61 13.18 -6.50 14.64
C ALA A 61 13.78 -5.50 13.64
N HIS A 62 14.02 -4.26 14.08
CA HIS A 62 14.62 -3.19 13.28
C HIS A 62 15.99 -3.59 12.72
N GLN A 63 16.89 -4.13 13.54
CA GLN A 63 18.21 -4.60 13.09
C GLN A 63 18.15 -5.66 11.99
N ARG A 64 17.11 -6.51 11.98
CA ARG A 64 16.89 -7.50 10.92
C ARG A 64 16.29 -6.86 9.67
N LEU A 65 15.34 -5.94 9.83
CA LEU A 65 14.74 -5.18 8.73
C LEU A 65 15.78 -4.35 7.97
N GLU A 66 16.74 -3.72 8.66
CA GLU A 66 17.78 -2.91 8.02
C GLU A 66 18.77 -3.70 7.14
N ARG A 67 18.85 -5.02 7.33
CA ARG A 67 19.66 -5.90 6.47
C ARG A 67 19.00 -6.17 5.11
N ILE A 68 17.70 -5.88 4.98
CA ILE A 68 16.99 -6.07 3.72
C ILE A 68 17.45 -4.99 2.73
N PRO A 69 17.68 -5.35 1.45
CA PRO A 69 18.06 -4.39 0.42
C PRO A 69 17.07 -3.21 0.34
N VAL A 70 17.60 -2.00 0.15
CA VAL A 70 16.83 -0.74 0.09
C VAL A 70 15.59 -0.84 -0.79
N ARG A 71 15.72 -1.48 -1.95
CA ARG A 71 14.62 -1.69 -2.91
C ARG A 71 13.39 -2.34 -2.27
N PHE A 72 13.57 -3.29 -1.36
CA PHE A 72 12.49 -4.10 -0.78
C PHE A 72 12.20 -3.81 0.69
N ARG A 73 13.07 -3.06 1.37
CA ARG A 73 12.99 -2.82 2.83
C ARG A 73 11.65 -2.26 3.28
N GLY A 74 11.05 -1.35 2.51
CA GLY A 74 9.74 -0.78 2.85
C GLY A 74 8.62 -1.82 2.92
N PHE A 75 8.64 -2.85 2.06
CA PHE A 75 7.71 -3.98 2.14
C PHE A 75 7.93 -4.83 3.39
N ALA A 76 9.18 -4.94 3.85
CA ALA A 76 9.48 -5.62 5.10
C ALA A 76 8.93 -4.85 6.30
N TYR A 77 9.00 -3.52 6.29
CA TYR A 77 8.37 -2.68 7.30
C TYR A 77 6.84 -2.78 7.28
N GLU A 78 6.23 -2.88 6.10
CA GLU A 78 4.79 -3.16 5.95
C GLU A 78 4.43 -4.51 6.59
N GLY A 79 5.19 -5.57 6.29
CA GLY A 79 5.02 -6.89 6.88
C GLY A 79 5.24 -6.91 8.40
N ALA A 80 6.26 -6.20 8.88
CA ALA A 80 6.54 -6.06 10.30
C ALA A 80 5.38 -5.38 11.03
N ALA A 81 4.83 -4.30 10.46
CA ALA A 81 3.63 -3.66 10.96
C ALA A 81 2.44 -4.61 10.98
N MET A 82 2.20 -5.39 9.93
CA MET A 82 1.17 -6.42 9.98
C MET A 82 1.40 -7.40 11.14
N GLY A 83 2.63 -7.87 11.35
CA GLY A 83 3.00 -8.78 12.43
C GLY A 83 2.72 -8.22 13.83
N LEU A 84 3.14 -6.97 14.08
CA LEU A 84 2.89 -6.28 15.35
C LEU A 84 1.38 -6.04 15.58
N ALA A 85 0.63 -5.66 14.53
CA ALA A 85 -0.81 -5.46 14.61
C ALA A 85 -1.54 -6.79 14.89
N MET A 86 -1.11 -7.89 14.28
CA MET A 86 -1.64 -9.22 14.61
C MET A 86 -1.41 -9.57 16.09
N LEU A 87 -0.24 -9.24 16.65
CA LEU A 87 0.03 -9.46 18.09
C LEU A 87 -0.85 -8.59 19.00
N ASP A 88 -1.11 -7.34 18.64
CA ASP A 88 -1.99 -6.42 19.38
C ASP A 88 -3.48 -6.80 19.24
N GLY A 89 -3.86 -7.45 18.13
CA GLY A 89 -5.22 -7.90 17.84
C GLY A 89 -5.59 -9.24 18.50
N LEU A 90 -4.60 -10.07 18.85
CA LEU A 90 -4.79 -11.39 19.45
C LEU A 90 -4.84 -11.34 20.99
N PRO A 91 -5.44 -12.34 21.67
CA PRO A 91 -5.45 -12.42 23.14
C PRO A 91 -4.08 -12.87 23.70
N ILE A 92 -3.02 -12.13 23.36
CA ILE A 92 -1.64 -12.38 23.81
C ILE A 92 -1.23 -11.21 24.71
N PRO A 93 -0.51 -11.43 25.83
CA PRO A 93 -0.07 -10.35 26.69
C PRO A 93 0.72 -9.26 25.95
N GLY A 94 0.50 -8.01 26.36
CA GLY A 94 1.08 -6.80 25.76
C GLY A 94 0.20 -6.20 24.67
N ASN A 95 0.24 -4.88 24.54
CA ASN A 95 -0.52 -4.08 23.57
C ASN A 95 0.30 -2.87 23.12
N GLY A 96 -0.25 -2.06 22.21
CA GLY A 96 0.36 -0.79 21.80
C GLY A 96 1.67 -0.94 21.04
N ARG A 97 1.97 -2.13 20.48
CA ARG A 97 3.19 -2.36 19.70
C ARG A 97 3.20 -1.53 18.44
N ILE A 98 2.05 -1.40 17.77
CA ILE A 98 1.94 -0.53 16.59
C ILE A 98 2.15 0.93 16.94
N SER A 99 1.54 1.42 18.02
CA SER A 99 1.73 2.80 18.46
C SER A 99 3.20 3.07 18.83
N ALA A 100 3.84 2.15 19.55
CA ALA A 100 5.27 2.24 19.86
C ALA A 100 6.15 2.17 18.60
N PHE A 101 5.77 1.35 17.61
CA PHE A 101 6.51 1.25 16.35
C PHE A 101 6.41 2.53 15.54
N LEU A 102 5.21 3.10 15.41
CA LEU A 102 4.99 4.41 14.77
C LEU A 102 5.73 5.55 15.47
N ALA A 103 5.89 5.48 16.79
CA ALA A 103 6.65 6.47 17.57
C ALA A 103 8.17 6.24 17.55
N GLY A 104 8.63 5.08 17.06
CA GLY A 104 10.03 4.66 17.04
C GLY A 104 10.47 4.29 15.62
N HIS A 105 10.96 3.05 15.45
CA HIS A 105 11.59 2.57 14.20
C HIS A 105 10.67 2.59 12.98
N GLY A 106 9.35 2.56 13.17
CA GLY A 106 8.36 2.64 12.10
C GLY A 106 8.03 4.07 11.66
N ALA A 107 8.50 5.12 12.37
CA ALA A 107 8.16 6.51 12.06
C ALA A 107 8.52 6.93 10.61
N PRO A 108 9.72 6.62 10.07
CA PRO A 108 10.05 6.92 8.67
C PRO A 108 9.22 6.13 7.66
N HIS A 109 8.55 5.07 8.12
CA HIS A 109 7.74 4.15 7.31
C HIS A 109 6.24 4.34 7.54
N GLY A 110 5.80 5.50 8.05
CA GLY A 110 4.43 5.76 8.49
C GLY A 110 3.36 5.25 7.50
N TYR A 111 3.51 5.54 6.20
CA TYR A 111 2.58 5.06 5.17
C TYR A 111 2.51 3.52 5.14
N MET A 112 3.65 2.85 5.07
CA MET A 112 3.74 1.38 5.03
C MET A 112 3.23 0.74 6.32
N VAL A 113 3.46 1.38 7.48
CA VAL A 113 2.95 0.88 8.76
C VAL A 113 1.41 0.89 8.78
N HIS A 114 0.78 1.98 8.33
CA HIS A 114 -0.68 2.06 8.25
C HIS A 114 -1.25 1.02 7.27
N VAL A 115 -0.62 0.82 6.11
CA VAL A 115 -1.00 -0.23 5.16
C VAL A 115 -0.91 -1.61 5.81
N GLY A 116 0.20 -1.92 6.51
CA GLY A 116 0.40 -3.19 7.22
C GLY A 116 -0.66 -3.46 8.29
N VAL A 117 -1.12 -2.43 9.00
CA VAL A 117 -2.28 -2.55 9.92
C VAL A 117 -3.53 -3.02 9.17
N GLY A 118 -3.78 -2.48 7.98
CA GLY A 118 -4.87 -2.89 7.09
C GLY A 118 -4.88 -4.38 6.75
N TRP A 119 -3.69 -4.94 6.48
CA TRP A 119 -3.53 -6.39 6.27
C TRP A 119 -3.92 -7.21 7.50
N ALA A 120 -3.57 -6.75 8.70
CA ALA A 120 -3.98 -7.40 9.94
C ALA A 120 -5.49 -7.32 10.14
N MET A 121 -6.13 -6.18 9.84
CA MET A 121 -7.59 -6.02 9.87
C MET A 121 -8.30 -7.01 8.94
N ALA A 122 -7.72 -7.33 7.79
CA ALA A 122 -8.29 -8.30 6.86
C ALA A 122 -8.27 -9.76 7.37
N ARG A 123 -7.41 -10.06 8.35
CA ARG A 123 -7.29 -11.39 8.97
C ARG A 123 -7.92 -11.51 10.36
N LEU A 124 -8.00 -10.39 11.09
CA LEU A 124 -8.60 -10.37 12.42
C LEU A 124 -10.12 -10.26 12.36
N PRO A 125 -10.85 -10.90 13.30
CA PRO A 125 -12.27 -10.65 13.47
C PRO A 125 -12.56 -9.16 13.72
N ARG A 126 -13.65 -8.64 13.16
CA ARG A 126 -14.00 -7.21 13.22
C ARG A 126 -14.03 -6.61 14.63
N PHE A 127 -14.48 -7.37 15.63
CA PHE A 127 -14.54 -6.90 17.02
C PHE A 127 -13.14 -6.65 17.63
N ARG A 128 -12.06 -7.13 17.00
CA ARG A 128 -10.67 -6.86 17.39
C ARG A 128 -10.09 -5.62 16.72
N TRP A 129 -10.75 -5.03 15.73
CA TRP A 129 -10.19 -3.91 14.98
C TRP A 129 -9.95 -2.68 15.87
N THR A 130 -10.74 -2.50 16.92
CA THR A 130 -10.59 -1.39 17.88
C THR A 130 -9.23 -1.39 18.58
N SER A 131 -8.57 -2.55 18.75
CA SER A 131 -7.25 -2.61 19.41
C SER A 131 -6.08 -2.25 18.49
N ILE A 132 -6.33 -2.13 17.17
CA ILE A 132 -5.30 -1.86 16.17
C ILE A 132 -5.65 -0.69 15.24
N ALA A 133 -6.85 -0.11 15.38
CA ALA A 133 -7.31 0.97 14.52
C ALA A 133 -6.34 2.17 14.62
N PRO A 134 -5.84 2.70 13.49
CA PRO A 134 -4.92 3.83 13.53
C PRO A 134 -5.61 5.07 14.13
N ALA A 135 -4.89 5.75 15.02
CA ALA A 135 -5.37 6.97 15.65
C ALA A 135 -5.18 8.24 14.79
N ASP A 136 -4.27 8.20 13.81
CA ASP A 136 -4.01 9.33 12.91
C ASP A 136 -5.25 9.62 12.05
N PRO A 137 -5.87 10.82 12.17
CA PRO A 137 -7.12 11.13 11.49
C PRO A 137 -6.98 11.18 9.96
N LEU A 138 -5.78 11.44 9.44
CA LEU A 138 -5.46 11.52 8.02
C LEU A 138 -4.96 10.17 7.48
N LEU A 139 -3.98 9.55 8.13
CA LEU A 139 -3.32 8.34 7.60
C LEU A 139 -4.10 7.05 7.89
N ARG A 140 -5.12 7.06 8.76
CA ARG A 140 -5.98 5.89 9.01
C ARG A 140 -6.58 5.28 7.74
N TRP A 141 -6.81 6.08 6.70
CA TRP A 141 -7.38 5.59 5.44
C TRP A 141 -6.42 4.65 4.68
N LEU A 142 -5.11 4.74 4.91
CA LEU A 142 -4.14 3.81 4.35
C LEU A 142 -4.29 2.38 4.92
N ALA A 143 -4.90 2.22 6.10
CA ALA A 143 -5.27 0.89 6.59
C ALA A 143 -6.42 0.28 5.77
N LEU A 144 -7.33 1.09 5.23
CA LEU A 144 -8.35 0.58 4.31
C LEU A 144 -7.80 0.28 2.92
N ASP A 145 -6.81 1.04 2.47
CA ASP A 145 -6.01 0.70 1.29
C ASP A 145 -5.32 -0.67 1.49
N GLY A 146 -4.59 -0.88 2.59
CA GLY A 146 -3.99 -2.19 2.89
C GLY A 146 -5.02 -3.33 3.01
N TYR A 147 -6.18 -3.06 3.62
CA TYR A 147 -7.29 -4.02 3.66
C TYR A 147 -7.79 -4.38 2.26
N GLY A 148 -8.02 -3.38 1.41
CA GLY A 148 -8.48 -3.57 0.03
C GLY A 148 -7.50 -4.36 -0.81
N PHE A 149 -6.20 -4.07 -0.67
CA PHE A 149 -5.14 -4.85 -1.30
C PHE A 149 -5.22 -6.31 -0.91
N HIS A 150 -5.25 -6.61 0.40
CA HIS A 150 -5.32 -7.99 0.89
C HIS A 150 -6.55 -8.70 0.34
N GLN A 151 -7.72 -8.07 0.36
CA GLN A 151 -8.95 -8.70 -0.13
C GLN A 151 -8.89 -9.01 -1.63
N ALA A 152 -8.40 -8.09 -2.47
CA ALA A 152 -8.23 -8.35 -3.90
C ALA A 152 -7.17 -9.42 -4.19
N TYR A 153 -6.05 -9.39 -3.45
CA TYR A 153 -4.95 -10.35 -3.62
C TYR A 153 -5.37 -11.78 -3.24
N PHE A 154 -6.01 -11.96 -2.08
CA PHE A 154 -6.38 -13.30 -1.60
C PHE A 154 -7.74 -13.80 -2.08
N ARG A 155 -8.67 -12.89 -2.41
CA ARG A 155 -10.05 -13.20 -2.82
C ARG A 155 -10.39 -12.54 -4.16
N THR A 156 -9.50 -12.72 -5.14
CA THR A 156 -9.57 -12.11 -6.48
C THR A 156 -10.91 -12.32 -7.17
N GLN A 157 -11.46 -13.54 -7.12
CA GLN A 157 -12.77 -13.83 -7.68
C GLN A 157 -13.85 -12.87 -7.12
N ARG A 158 -13.92 -12.73 -5.80
CA ARG A 158 -14.94 -11.92 -5.13
C ARG A 158 -14.74 -10.41 -5.31
N TYR A 159 -13.51 -9.91 -5.16
CA TYR A 159 -13.27 -8.46 -5.11
C TYR A 159 -12.89 -7.86 -6.47
N VAL A 160 -12.39 -8.66 -7.40
CA VAL A 160 -11.99 -8.20 -8.74
C VAL A 160 -12.98 -8.65 -9.81
N ARG A 161 -13.34 -9.93 -9.87
CA ARG A 161 -14.26 -10.44 -10.92
C ARG A 161 -15.72 -10.10 -10.60
N GLU A 162 -16.16 -10.37 -9.38
CA GLU A 162 -17.52 -10.05 -8.91
C GLU A 162 -17.63 -8.60 -8.39
N GLN A 163 -16.50 -7.90 -8.27
CA GLN A 163 -16.44 -6.48 -7.88
C GLN A 163 -17.16 -6.16 -6.56
N TYR A 164 -17.20 -7.11 -5.63
CA TYR A 164 -17.92 -6.98 -4.37
C TYR A 164 -17.52 -5.72 -3.58
N ARG A 165 -18.52 -5.01 -3.06
CA ARG A 165 -18.37 -3.95 -2.06
C ARG A 165 -19.26 -4.29 -0.87
N ASP A 166 -18.74 -4.13 0.34
CA ASP A 166 -19.55 -4.28 1.54
C ASP A 166 -20.40 -3.02 1.74
N PRO A 167 -21.75 -3.09 1.59
CA PRO A 167 -22.62 -1.92 1.72
C PRO A 167 -22.66 -1.38 3.16
N SER A 168 -22.20 -2.17 4.12
CA SER A 168 -22.25 -1.90 5.54
C SER A 168 -20.85 -1.93 6.18
N PHE A 169 -19.81 -1.62 5.42
CA PHE A 169 -18.43 -1.67 5.92
C PHE A 169 -18.28 -0.83 7.19
N PRO A 170 -17.88 -1.42 8.34
CA PRO A 170 -17.74 -0.67 9.58
C PRO A 170 -16.44 0.15 9.57
N TRP A 171 -16.55 1.46 9.74
CA TRP A 171 -15.39 2.34 9.92
C TRP A 171 -15.76 3.51 10.84
N PRO A 172 -14.86 3.98 11.72
CA PRO A 172 -15.16 5.08 12.64
C PRO A 172 -15.51 6.39 11.91
N GLY A 173 -16.61 7.04 12.32
CA GLY A 173 -17.14 8.28 11.76
C GLY A 173 -18.27 8.02 10.77
N ASP A 174 -19.53 8.26 11.20
CA ASP A 174 -20.72 7.89 10.41
C ASP A 174 -20.81 8.61 9.05
N GLU A 175 -20.44 9.89 9.00
CA GLU A 175 -20.43 10.67 7.75
C GLU A 175 -19.31 10.24 6.80
N THR A 176 -18.14 9.88 7.37
CA THR A 176 -16.95 9.47 6.61
C THR A 176 -16.95 7.98 6.26
N ARG A 177 -17.83 7.18 6.86
CA ARG A 177 -18.05 5.77 6.50
C ARG A 177 -18.33 5.59 5.01
N ARG A 178 -18.97 6.57 4.38
CA ARG A 178 -19.23 6.60 2.93
C ARG A 178 -17.95 6.58 2.10
N TYR A 179 -16.85 7.08 2.66
CA TYR A 179 -15.53 7.09 2.04
C TYR A 179 -14.77 5.76 2.14
N ALA A 180 -15.15 4.87 3.06
CA ALA A 180 -14.42 3.60 3.27
C ALA A 180 -14.28 2.78 1.98
N GLY A 181 -15.33 2.75 1.13
CA GLY A 181 -15.29 2.07 -0.17
C GLY A 181 -14.28 2.67 -1.16
N HIS A 182 -14.02 3.98 -1.10
CA HIS A 182 -13.02 4.64 -1.93
C HIS A 182 -11.60 4.25 -1.50
N ALA A 183 -11.31 4.29 -0.19
CA ALA A 183 -10.01 3.86 0.33
C ALA A 183 -9.73 2.37 0.09
N VAL A 184 -10.77 1.51 0.20
CA VAL A 184 -10.65 0.09 -0.16
C VAL A 184 -10.32 -0.07 -1.66
N ASP A 185 -10.93 0.71 -2.54
CA ASP A 185 -10.67 0.63 -3.98
C ASP A 185 -9.26 1.09 -4.36
N GLN A 186 -8.65 2.02 -3.63
CA GLN A 186 -7.24 2.38 -3.79
C GLN A 186 -6.35 1.15 -3.55
N GLY A 187 -6.65 0.39 -2.49
CA GLY A 187 -6.01 -0.88 -2.19
C GLY A 187 -6.21 -1.94 -3.27
N ILE A 188 -7.44 -2.07 -3.78
CA ILE A 188 -7.75 -2.98 -4.89
C ILE A 188 -6.94 -2.58 -6.12
N GLY A 189 -6.86 -1.29 -6.44
CA GLY A 189 -6.06 -0.77 -7.56
C GLY A 189 -4.58 -1.17 -7.46
N ARG A 190 -3.98 -1.03 -6.27
CA ARG A 190 -2.63 -1.53 -6.01
C ARG A 190 -2.52 -3.03 -6.27
N ALA A 191 -3.49 -3.82 -5.83
CA ALA A 191 -3.50 -5.27 -6.04
C ALA A 191 -3.66 -5.65 -7.53
N LEU A 192 -4.39 -4.86 -8.33
CA LEU A 192 -4.52 -5.10 -9.77
C LEU A 192 -3.16 -5.10 -10.47
N TRP A 193 -2.20 -4.27 -10.04
CA TRP A 193 -0.84 -4.28 -10.56
C TRP A 193 -0.13 -5.65 -10.37
N PHE A 194 -0.34 -6.29 -9.23
CA PHE A 194 0.21 -7.62 -8.93
C PHE A 194 -0.55 -8.72 -9.66
N ILE A 195 -1.88 -8.63 -9.72
CA ILE A 195 -2.76 -9.60 -10.40
C ILE A 195 -2.51 -9.59 -11.91
N GLY A 196 -2.32 -8.39 -12.48
CA GLY A 196 -1.93 -8.17 -13.86
C GLY A 196 -0.44 -8.34 -14.12
N GLY A 197 0.36 -8.83 -13.17
CA GLY A 197 1.76 -9.20 -13.41
C GLY A 197 2.65 -8.06 -13.89
N THR A 198 2.38 -6.82 -13.46
CA THR A 198 3.03 -5.57 -13.91
C THR A 198 2.89 -5.27 -15.41
N ASP A 199 1.90 -5.88 -16.08
CA ASP A 199 1.54 -5.64 -17.47
C ASP A 199 0.50 -4.51 -17.57
N PRO A 200 0.88 -3.31 -18.05
CA PRO A 200 -0.04 -2.19 -18.14
C PRO A 200 -1.29 -2.46 -18.95
N ALA A 201 -1.22 -3.29 -19.99
CA ALA A 201 -2.38 -3.62 -20.82
C ALA A 201 -3.39 -4.45 -20.02
N VAL A 202 -2.91 -5.52 -19.39
CA VAL A 202 -3.77 -6.37 -18.53
C VAL A 202 -4.32 -5.60 -17.34
N VAL A 203 -3.49 -4.75 -16.70
CA VAL A 203 -3.92 -3.93 -15.57
C VAL A 203 -4.99 -2.93 -15.99
N ALA A 204 -4.81 -2.25 -17.13
CA ALA A 204 -5.81 -1.31 -17.63
C ALA A 204 -7.12 -2.03 -18.00
N ASP A 205 -7.06 -3.19 -18.65
CA ASP A 205 -8.26 -3.99 -18.97
C ASP A 205 -8.99 -4.45 -17.69
N LEU A 206 -8.24 -4.80 -16.63
CA LEU A 206 -8.82 -5.10 -15.33
C LEU A 206 -9.54 -3.87 -14.76
N VAL A 207 -8.94 -2.68 -14.79
CA VAL A 207 -9.58 -1.44 -14.32
C VAL A 207 -10.82 -1.10 -15.16
N ASP A 208 -10.76 -1.28 -16.48
CA ASP A 208 -11.85 -1.02 -17.41
C ASP A 208 -13.05 -1.94 -17.19
N SER A 209 -12.84 -3.12 -16.60
CA SER A 209 -13.95 -3.99 -16.20
C SER A 209 -14.77 -3.44 -15.04
N PHE A 210 -14.20 -2.55 -14.20
CA PHE A 210 -14.92 -1.97 -13.06
C PHE A 210 -15.91 -0.88 -13.48
N ALA A 211 -16.95 -0.70 -12.67
CA ALA A 211 -17.85 0.44 -12.79
C ALA A 211 -17.08 1.77 -12.81
N ALA A 212 -17.46 2.69 -13.71
CA ALA A 212 -16.71 3.92 -14.01
C ALA A 212 -16.46 4.81 -12.78
N ASN A 213 -17.38 4.81 -11.81
CA ASN A 213 -17.26 5.56 -10.55
C ASN A 213 -16.20 5.00 -9.58
N ARG A 214 -15.58 3.85 -9.87
CA ARG A 214 -14.52 3.23 -9.07
C ARG A 214 -13.13 3.46 -9.64
N ARG A 215 -13.04 3.70 -10.94
CA ARG A 215 -11.78 3.67 -11.70
C ARG A 215 -10.79 4.74 -11.26
N ALA A 216 -11.27 5.89 -10.80
CA ALA A 216 -10.41 6.95 -10.26
C ALA A 216 -9.56 6.46 -9.07
N ASP A 217 -10.17 5.78 -8.10
CA ASP A 217 -9.46 5.20 -6.95
C ASP A 217 -8.57 4.02 -7.38
N LEU A 218 -9.04 3.19 -8.31
CA LEU A 218 -8.24 2.09 -8.85
C LEU A 218 -6.97 2.60 -9.53
N TYR A 219 -7.04 3.64 -10.37
CA TYR A 219 -5.87 4.23 -11.02
C TYR A 219 -4.91 4.88 -10.02
N SER A 220 -5.42 5.48 -8.95
CA SER A 220 -4.57 5.94 -7.83
C SER A 220 -3.78 4.79 -7.20
N GLY A 221 -4.44 3.66 -6.93
CA GLY A 221 -3.76 2.45 -6.47
C GLY A 221 -2.74 1.89 -7.45
N VAL A 222 -3.10 1.82 -8.74
CA VAL A 222 -2.23 1.34 -9.82
C VAL A 222 -0.98 2.21 -9.93
N GLY A 223 -1.11 3.53 -9.90
CA GLY A 223 0.02 4.47 -9.96
C GLY A 223 0.97 4.30 -8.78
N LEU A 224 0.42 4.13 -7.58
CA LEU A 224 1.21 3.84 -6.39
C LEU A 224 2.00 2.54 -6.55
N ALA A 225 1.36 1.44 -6.96
CA ALA A 225 2.03 0.15 -7.13
C ALA A 225 3.07 0.17 -8.27
N ALA A 226 2.76 0.79 -9.40
CA ALA A 226 3.67 0.92 -10.53
C ALA A 226 4.95 1.70 -10.18
N CYS A 227 4.85 2.71 -9.31
CA CYS A 227 6.00 3.45 -8.80
C CYS A 227 6.73 2.72 -7.66
N TYR A 228 6.00 2.21 -6.66
CA TYR A 228 6.59 1.69 -5.42
C TYR A 228 7.14 0.26 -5.56
N ALA A 229 6.36 -0.64 -6.19
CA ALA A 229 6.76 -2.03 -6.44
C ALA A 229 7.55 -2.17 -7.74
N GLY A 230 7.19 -1.38 -8.74
CA GLY A 230 7.84 -1.38 -10.05
C GLY A 230 7.55 -2.63 -10.86
N GLY A 231 8.54 -3.06 -11.66
CA GLY A 231 8.41 -4.19 -12.58
C GLY A 231 7.89 -3.82 -13.97
N ALA A 232 7.85 -2.53 -14.30
CA ALA A 232 7.58 -2.03 -15.64
C ALA A 232 8.69 -1.08 -16.12
N GLY A 233 9.03 -1.15 -17.40
CA GLY A 233 9.99 -0.24 -18.03
C GLY A 233 9.36 1.08 -18.49
N GLU A 234 10.17 1.96 -19.06
CA GLU A 234 9.74 3.30 -19.51
C GLU A 234 8.57 3.27 -20.50
N ALA A 235 8.68 2.50 -21.59
CA ALA A 235 7.61 2.39 -22.59
C ALA A 235 6.30 1.85 -22.00
N GLU A 236 6.39 0.94 -21.05
CA GLU A 236 5.24 0.35 -20.35
C GLU A 236 4.56 1.38 -19.42
N LEU A 237 5.34 2.20 -18.72
CA LEU A 237 4.81 3.28 -17.88
C LEU A 237 4.18 4.40 -18.73
N LEU A 238 4.77 4.74 -19.88
CA LEU A 238 4.17 5.69 -20.82
C LEU A 238 2.84 5.16 -21.39
N TYR A 239 2.78 3.87 -21.73
CA TYR A 239 1.53 3.23 -22.13
C TYR A 239 0.49 3.22 -21.01
N LEU A 240 0.89 2.97 -19.76
CA LEU A 240 0.00 3.09 -18.60
C LEU A 240 -0.58 4.50 -18.46
N LEU A 241 0.24 5.53 -18.66
CA LEU A 241 -0.18 6.93 -18.64
C LEU A 241 -1.17 7.24 -19.77
N GLU A 242 -0.96 6.68 -20.96
CA GLU A 242 -1.91 6.77 -22.07
C GLU A 242 -3.25 6.13 -21.71
N ARG A 243 -3.22 4.86 -21.28
CA ARG A 243 -4.42 4.09 -20.88
C ARG A 243 -5.19 4.72 -19.73
N ALA A 244 -4.52 5.42 -18.82
CA ALA A 244 -5.19 6.13 -17.74
C ALA A 244 -6.12 7.25 -18.22
N GLY A 245 -5.86 7.85 -19.40
CA GLY A 245 -6.75 8.84 -20.02
C GLY A 245 -7.11 10.00 -19.08
N HIS A 246 -8.40 10.18 -18.80
CA HIS A 246 -8.89 11.22 -17.87
C HIS A 246 -8.56 10.93 -16.39
N TYR A 247 -8.11 9.71 -16.05
CA TYR A 247 -7.66 9.34 -14.71
C TYR A 247 -6.17 9.59 -14.46
N ARG A 248 -5.45 10.22 -15.40
CA ARG A 248 -4.04 10.62 -15.22
C ARG A 248 -3.77 11.39 -13.92
N PRO A 249 -4.61 12.34 -13.46
CA PRO A 249 -4.39 13.01 -12.18
C PRO A 249 -4.38 12.04 -10.98
N GLN A 250 -5.28 11.05 -10.98
CA GLN A 250 -5.32 10.05 -9.91
C GLN A 250 -4.14 9.09 -9.98
N LEU A 251 -3.74 8.65 -11.18
CA LEU A 251 -2.53 7.87 -11.38
C LEU A 251 -1.30 8.61 -10.81
N ALA A 252 -1.13 9.89 -11.15
CA ALA A 252 -0.05 10.75 -10.67
C ALA A 252 -0.09 10.94 -9.14
N GLN A 253 -1.28 11.11 -8.55
CA GLN A 253 -1.44 11.15 -7.10
C GLN A 253 -0.94 9.86 -6.42
N GLY A 254 -1.23 8.70 -7.00
CA GLY A 254 -0.72 7.42 -6.51
C GLY A 254 0.81 7.36 -6.52
N VAL A 255 1.40 7.77 -7.64
CA VAL A 255 2.86 7.91 -7.78
C VAL A 255 3.42 8.87 -6.74
N ALA A 256 2.70 9.96 -6.44
CA ALA A 256 3.11 10.93 -5.44
C ALA A 256 3.23 10.35 -4.03
N PHE A 257 2.26 9.53 -3.62
CA PHE A 257 2.34 8.79 -2.35
C PHE A 257 3.48 7.78 -2.34
N ALA A 258 3.71 7.06 -3.46
CA ALA A 258 4.83 6.13 -3.57
C ALA A 258 6.20 6.84 -3.45
N SER A 259 6.39 7.94 -4.18
CA SER A 259 7.60 8.76 -4.12
C SER A 259 7.81 9.35 -2.73
N THR A 260 6.78 9.93 -2.12
CA THR A 260 6.82 10.46 -0.75
C THR A 260 7.25 9.39 0.24
N THR A 261 6.63 8.22 0.17
CA THR A 261 6.97 7.09 1.05
C THR A 261 8.45 6.69 0.90
N ARG A 262 8.97 6.67 -0.34
CA ARG A 262 10.38 6.32 -0.62
C ARG A 262 11.34 7.40 -0.13
N VAL A 263 11.00 8.68 -0.31
CA VAL A 263 11.84 9.81 0.12
C VAL A 263 11.89 9.90 1.65
N GLU A 264 10.74 9.90 2.32
CA GLU A 264 10.66 10.01 3.79
C GLU A 264 11.36 8.87 4.52
N SER A 265 11.34 7.66 3.93
CA SER A 265 12.03 6.49 4.49
C SER A 265 13.50 6.36 4.08
N GLY A 266 14.02 7.26 3.24
CA GLY A 266 15.38 7.15 2.71
C GLY A 266 15.59 5.91 1.83
N LEU A 267 14.52 5.41 1.19
CA LEU A 267 14.52 4.18 0.39
C LEU A 267 14.36 4.42 -1.11
N LEU A 268 14.81 5.57 -1.60
CA LEU A 268 14.69 5.93 -3.01
C LEU A 268 15.41 4.93 -3.92
N THR A 269 14.83 4.68 -5.09
CA THR A 269 15.38 3.77 -6.10
C THR A 269 15.36 4.43 -7.48
N PRO A 270 16.25 4.02 -8.41
CA PRO A 270 16.22 4.53 -9.79
C PRO A 270 14.86 4.33 -10.48
N HIS A 271 14.16 3.23 -10.15
CA HIS A 271 12.81 2.99 -10.67
C HIS A 271 11.80 4.03 -10.17
N THR A 272 11.90 4.44 -8.90
CA THR A 272 11.01 5.47 -8.33
C THR A 272 11.22 6.81 -9.04
N GLU A 273 12.48 7.17 -9.31
CA GLU A 273 12.84 8.39 -10.06
C GLU A 273 12.28 8.36 -11.48
N MET A 274 12.49 7.27 -12.20
CA MET A 274 11.94 7.07 -13.55
C MET A 274 10.41 7.18 -13.56
N ALA A 275 9.72 6.48 -12.64
CA ALA A 275 8.27 6.49 -12.58
C ALA A 275 7.70 7.88 -12.23
N ALA A 276 8.31 8.60 -11.28
CA ALA A 276 7.93 9.97 -10.94
C ALA A 276 8.12 10.91 -12.13
N GLN A 277 9.25 10.81 -12.83
CA GLN A 277 9.53 11.65 -13.99
C GLN A 277 8.53 11.41 -15.12
N LEU A 278 8.26 10.16 -15.47
CA LEU A 278 7.36 9.82 -16.59
C LEU A 278 5.90 10.14 -16.26
N LEU A 279 5.42 9.73 -15.09
CA LEU A 279 4.00 9.79 -14.75
C LEU A 279 3.60 11.15 -14.17
N CYS A 280 4.47 11.79 -13.39
CA CYS A 280 4.21 13.09 -12.77
C CYS A 280 4.93 14.26 -13.44
N GLY A 281 5.95 14.02 -14.28
CA GLY A 281 6.77 15.11 -14.84
C GLY A 281 7.72 15.76 -13.82
N MET A 282 7.95 15.12 -12.68
CA MET A 282 8.65 15.69 -11.53
C MET A 282 9.61 14.68 -10.89
N SER A 283 10.63 15.18 -10.20
CA SER A 283 11.46 14.34 -9.34
C SER A 283 10.69 13.85 -8.11
N PRO A 284 11.09 12.72 -7.50
CA PRO A 284 10.48 12.24 -6.26
C PRO A 284 10.46 13.28 -5.13
N GLN A 285 11.49 14.14 -5.05
CA GLN A 285 11.61 15.20 -4.05
C GLN A 285 10.59 16.33 -4.30
N GLN A 286 10.42 16.75 -5.56
CA GLN A 286 9.42 17.76 -5.93
C GLN A 286 8.00 17.27 -5.61
N VAL A 287 7.71 16.02 -5.96
CA VAL A 287 6.40 15.42 -5.65
C VAL A 287 6.17 15.29 -4.15
N THR A 288 7.21 14.94 -3.39
CA THR A 288 7.17 14.90 -1.91
C THR A 288 6.86 16.28 -1.32
N GLU A 289 7.45 17.33 -1.88
CA GLU A 289 7.18 18.71 -1.46
C GLU A 289 5.73 19.11 -1.74
N VAL A 290 5.17 18.72 -2.90
CA VAL A 290 3.74 18.92 -3.20
C VAL A 290 2.85 18.22 -2.16
N CYS A 291 3.14 16.95 -1.85
CA CYS A 291 2.39 16.20 -0.82
C CYS A 291 2.44 16.88 0.55
N SER A 292 3.62 17.36 0.96
CA SER A 292 3.84 18.04 2.23
C SER A 292 3.08 19.36 2.30
N ARG A 293 3.17 20.20 1.27
CA ARG A 293 2.46 21.50 1.21
C ARG A 293 0.94 21.38 1.15
N ALA A 294 0.43 20.31 0.52
CA ALA A 294 -1.01 20.04 0.46
C ALA A 294 -1.55 19.37 1.73
N ARG A 295 -0.69 18.95 2.68
CA ARG A 295 -1.13 18.22 3.86
C ARG A 295 -1.99 19.14 4.75
N PRO A 296 -3.22 18.73 5.12
CA PRO A 296 -4.10 19.56 5.92
C PRO A 296 -3.60 19.70 7.37
N ASP A 297 -3.59 20.93 7.87
CA ASP A 297 -3.32 21.27 9.28
C ASP A 297 -4.20 22.45 9.74
N PRO A 298 -5.19 22.26 10.64
CA PRO A 298 -5.56 20.99 11.29
C PRO A 298 -6.27 20.01 10.35
N VAL A 299 -6.21 18.71 10.67
CA VAL A 299 -6.95 17.67 9.95
C VAL A 299 -8.42 17.70 10.36
N VAL A 300 -9.27 18.28 9.50
CA VAL A 300 -10.71 18.43 9.75
C VAL A 300 -11.51 17.86 8.58
N ASP A 301 -12.40 16.93 8.87
CA ASP A 301 -13.35 16.39 7.89
C ASP A 301 -14.46 17.44 7.59
N GLY A 302 -14.85 17.56 6.32
CA GLY A 302 -15.93 18.43 5.87
C GLY A 302 -16.90 17.68 4.95
N ARG A 303 -17.34 18.30 3.86
CA ARG A 303 -18.15 17.60 2.83
C ARG A 303 -17.44 16.38 2.25
N LEU A 304 -16.11 16.46 2.17
CA LEU A 304 -15.20 15.35 1.89
C LEU A 304 -14.38 15.07 3.14
N THR A 305 -13.85 13.86 3.27
CA THR A 305 -12.83 13.58 4.27
C THR A 305 -11.59 14.43 3.99
N ALA A 306 -10.85 14.82 5.04
CA ALA A 306 -9.61 15.57 4.88
C ALA A 306 -8.61 14.84 3.98
N TYR A 307 -8.61 13.51 4.04
CA TYR A 307 -7.79 12.64 3.19
C TYR A 307 -8.19 12.70 1.71
N GLU A 308 -9.48 12.70 1.39
CA GLU A 308 -9.92 12.84 0.01
C GLU A 308 -9.63 14.23 -0.56
N ALA A 309 -9.84 15.28 0.26
CA ALA A 309 -9.46 16.63 -0.12
C ALA A 309 -7.96 16.72 -0.43
N TRP A 310 -7.13 16.18 0.45
CA TRP A 310 -5.67 16.13 0.28
C TRP A 310 -5.25 15.38 -0.99
N ARG A 311 -5.85 14.21 -1.26
CA ARG A 311 -5.58 13.45 -2.50
C ARG A 311 -5.93 14.25 -3.76
N ARG A 312 -7.09 14.92 -3.78
CA ARG A 312 -7.52 15.74 -4.92
C ARG A 312 -6.58 16.90 -5.15
N GLU A 313 -6.20 17.59 -4.08
CA GLU A 313 -5.29 18.72 -4.16
C GLU A 313 -3.90 18.29 -4.67
N ILE A 314 -3.38 17.15 -4.25
CA ILE A 314 -2.15 16.58 -4.81
C ILE A 314 -2.33 16.27 -6.30
N ALA A 315 -3.42 15.60 -6.68
CA ALA A 315 -3.68 15.23 -8.07
C ALA A 315 -3.72 16.48 -8.97
N GLU A 316 -4.35 17.55 -8.51
CA GLU A 316 -4.42 18.84 -9.20
C GLU A 316 -3.04 19.50 -9.31
N ARG A 317 -2.33 19.68 -8.19
CA ARG A 317 -1.01 20.35 -8.17
C ARG A 317 0.05 19.61 -8.97
N VAL A 318 0.11 18.27 -8.86
CA VAL A 318 1.05 17.46 -9.65
C VAL A 318 0.74 17.58 -11.15
N SER A 319 -0.54 17.73 -11.52
CA SER A 319 -0.93 17.86 -12.92
C SER A 319 -0.72 19.29 -13.48
N SER A 320 -0.83 20.32 -12.64
CA SER A 320 -0.64 21.72 -13.04
C SER A 320 0.82 22.15 -13.09
N ASP A 321 1.63 21.66 -12.15
CA ASP A 321 3.01 22.11 -11.95
C ASP A 321 4.01 21.23 -12.72
N ALA A 322 3.52 20.21 -13.44
CA ALA A 322 4.33 19.44 -14.37
C ALA A 322 4.83 20.37 -15.48
N PRO A 323 6.15 20.47 -15.73
CA PRO A 323 6.69 21.31 -16.81
C PRO A 323 6.02 20.96 -18.14
N GLU A 324 5.71 21.96 -18.97
CA GLU A 324 4.98 21.88 -20.26
C GLU A 324 5.60 20.97 -21.34
N ALA A 325 6.57 20.11 -21.02
CA ALA A 325 7.14 19.13 -21.93
C ALA A 325 6.20 17.93 -22.17
N ARG A 326 5.00 18.18 -22.68
CA ARG A 326 4.03 17.15 -23.12
C ARG A 326 3.29 17.58 -24.39
N ALA A 327 4.04 17.99 -25.41
CA ALA A 327 3.59 18.04 -26.81
C ALA A 327 4.16 16.83 -27.57
#